data_AF-A0A392V0N7-F1
#
_entry.id   AF-A0A392V0N7-F1
#
_cell.length_a   1.000
_cell.length_b   1.000
_cell.length_c   1.000
_cell.angle_alpha   90.00
_cell.angle_beta   90.00
_cell.angle_gamma   90.00
#
_symmetry.space_group_name_H-M   'P 1'
#
loop_
_entity.id
_entity.type
_entity.pdbx_description
1 polymer ?
#
loop_
_entity_poly.entity_id
_entity_poly.type
_entity_poly.pdbx_seq_one_letter_code
_entity_poly.pdbx_strand_id
1 'polypeptide(L)' 'MGELDTGPFHEAMKKIYNEEEAEDKATELCSLWEEYLKDPDWHPFKVVMV' A
#
# COMPACT_ATOMS: atom_id res chain seq x y z
N MET A 1 -2.82 0.82 14.92
CA MET A 1 -3.12 0.41 13.54
C MET A 1 -3.05 -1.10 13.47
N GLY A 2 -4.00 -1.74 12.79
CA GLY A 2 -3.79 -3.12 12.34
C GLY A 2 -2.65 -3.18 11.33
N GLU A 3 -2.08 -4.37 11.12
CA GLU A 3 -1.04 -4.59 10.13
C GLU A 3 -1.53 -4.20 8.72
N LEU A 4 -0.66 -3.61 7.91
CA LEU A 4 -0.96 -3.32 6.52
C LEU A 4 -1.07 -4.66 5.77
N ASP A 5 -2.24 -4.94 5.18
CA ASP A 5 -2.40 -6.13 4.33
C ASP A 5 -1.66 -5.91 3.01
N THR A 6 -0.63 -6.72 2.77
CA THR A 6 0.21 -6.65 1.57
C THR A 6 -0.40 -7.39 0.37
N GLY A 7 -1.38 -8.27 0.60
CA GLY A 7 -2.10 -9.02 -0.45
C GLY A 7 -2.62 -8.14 -1.61
N PRO A 8 -3.38 -7.05 -1.35
CA PRO A 8 -3.87 -6.18 -2.40
C PRO A 8 -2.76 -5.43 -3.15
N PHE A 9 -1.61 -5.16 -2.51
CA PHE A 9 -0.47 -4.53 -3.16
C PHE A 9 0.17 -5.48 -4.17
N HIS A 10 0.38 -6.74 -3.79
CA HIS A 10 0.88 -7.76 -4.72
C HIS A 10 -0.10 -7.99 -5.88
N GLU A 11 -1.41 -8.07 -5.61
CA GLU A 11 -2.40 -8.26 -6.69
C GLU A 11 -2.45 -7.07 -7.65
N ALA A 12 -2.36 -5.84 -7.13
CA ALA A 12 -2.29 -4.63 -7.94
C ALA A 12 -1.01 -4.59 -8.79
N MET A 13 0.14 -4.93 -8.20
CA MET A 13 1.40 -4.92 -8.92
C MET A 13 1.49 -6.03 -9.96
N LYS A 14 0.97 -7.24 -9.69
CA LYS A 14 0.91 -8.33 -10.67
C LYS A 14 0.01 -8.03 -11.87
N LYS A 15 -0.93 -7.07 -11.76
CA LYS A 15 -1.74 -6.60 -12.90
C LYS A 15 -0.99 -5.60 -13.78
N ILE A 16 0.05 -4.96 -13.27
CA ILE A 16 0.76 -3.85 -13.94
C ILE A 16 2.16 -4.30 -14.41
N TYR A 17 2.83 -5.14 -13.63
CA TYR A 17 4.22 -5.57 -13.79
C TYR A 17 4.34 -7.09 -13.91
N ASN A 18 5.50 -7.54 -14.40
CA ASN A 18 5.87 -8.96 -14.43
C ASN A 18 6.00 -9.51 -13.00
N GLU A 19 5.87 -10.82 -12.80
CA GLU A 19 5.82 -11.40 -11.44
C GLU A 19 7.02 -11.03 -10.56
N GLU A 20 8.24 -11.02 -11.12
CA GLU A 20 9.46 -10.59 -10.43
C GLU A 20 9.41 -9.11 -10.04
N GLU A 21 9.14 -8.22 -11.01
CA GLU A 21 9.01 -6.78 -10.75
C GLU A 21 7.83 -6.45 -9.83
N ALA A 22 6.76 -7.24 -9.87
CA ALA A 22 5.57 -7.03 -9.08
C ALA A 22 5.83 -7.30 -7.60
N GLU A 23 6.66 -8.29 -7.25
CA GLU A 23 7.03 -8.56 -5.85
C GLU A 23 7.91 -7.45 -5.28
N ASP A 24 8.94 -7.03 -6.01
CA ASP A 24 9.79 -5.90 -5.61
C ASP A 24 8.96 -4.62 -5.44
N LYS A 25 8.12 -4.29 -6.43
CA LYS A 25 7.27 -3.09 -6.39
C LYS A 25 6.22 -3.15 -5.28
N ALA A 26 5.63 -4.32 -5.03
CA ALA A 26 4.65 -4.47 -3.95
C ALA A 26 5.31 -4.29 -2.59
N THR A 27 6.51 -4.83 -2.39
CA THR A 27 7.29 -4.66 -1.17
C THR A 27 7.65 -3.20 -0.93
N GLU A 28 8.18 -2.51 -1.96
CA GLU A 28 8.46 -1.06 -1.89
C GLU A 28 7.20 -0.25 -1.51
N LEU A 29 6.06 -0.55 -2.14
CA LEU A 29 4.81 0.18 -1.88
C LEU A 29 4.26 -0.11 -0.48
N CYS A 30 4.38 -1.34 0.00
CA CYS A 30 3.97 -1.72 1.34
C CYS A 30 4.78 -0.97 2.40
N SER A 31 6.11 -0.96 2.29
CA SER A 31 6.96 -0.21 3.22
C SER A 31 6.67 1.28 3.22
N LEU A 32 6.40 1.87 2.04
CA LEU A 32 5.99 3.26 1.91
C LEU A 32 4.66 3.53 2.63
N TRP A 33 3.66 2.68 2.43
CA TRP A 33 2.35 2.80 3.08
C TRP A 33 2.43 2.57 4.60
N GLU A 34 3.28 1.66 5.08
CA GLU A 34 3.55 1.48 6.50
C GLU A 34 4.16 2.74 7.14
N GLU A 35 5.07 3.42 6.44
CA GLU A 35 5.65 4.68 6.92
C GLU A 35 4.59 5.77 7.00
N TYR A 36 3.73 5.88 5.97
CA TYR A 36 2.63 6.82 6.01
C TYR A 36 1.57 6.47 7.06
N LEU A 37 1.28 5.19 7.30
CA LEU A 37 0.39 4.75 8.38
C LEU A 37 0.92 5.12 9.78
N LYS A 38 2.24 5.27 9.93
CA LYS A 38 2.81 5.76 11.20
C LYS A 38 2.60 7.25 11.39
N ASP A 39 2.40 8.00 10.31
CA ASP A 39 2.14 9.43 10.37
C ASP A 39 0.67 9.67 10.77
N PRO A 40 0.42 10.26 11.96
CA PRO A 40 -0.94 10.52 12.43
C PRO A 40 -1.70 11.54 11.59
N ASP A 41 -0.99 12.38 10.81
CA ASP A 41 -1.57 13.37 9.90
C ASP A 41 -1.84 12.76 8.50
N TRP A 42 -1.53 11.48 8.30
CA TRP A 42 -1.80 10.81 7.03
C TRP A 42 -3.27 10.41 6.91
N HIS A 43 -3.95 11.04 5.95
CA HIS A 43 -5.36 10.83 5.66
C HIS A 43 -5.54 10.44 4.18
N PRO A 44 -5.17 9.19 3.81
CA PRO A 44 -5.24 8.73 2.42
C PRO A 44 -6.69 8.62 1.91
N PHE A 45 -7.66 8.64 2.82
CA PHE A 45 -9.07 8.71 2.51
C PHE A 45 -9.59 10.11 2.77
N LYS A 46 -10.19 10.71 1.75
CA LYS A 46 -10.97 11.93 1.91
C LYS A 46 -12.24 11.56 2.68
N VAL A 47 -12.27 11.79 3.98
CA VAL A 47 -13.49 11.62 4.77
C VAL A 47 -14.47 12.71 4.33
N VAL A 48 -15.43 12.33 3.49
CA VAL A 48 -16.55 13.21 3.15
C VAL A 48 -17.50 13.15 4.33
N MET A 49 -17.46 14.16 5.19
CA MET A 49 -18.50 14.34 6.21
C MET A 49 -19.78 14.81 5.51
N VAL A 50 -20.81 13.97 5.55
CA VAL A 50 -22.18 14.26 5.09
C VAL A 50 -22.96 14.99 6.18
#